data_AF-A0A6L8F0C2-F1
#
_entry.id   AF-A0A6L8F0C2-F1
#
_cell.length_a   1.000
_cell.length_b   1.000
_cell.length_c   1.000
_cell.angle_alpha   90.00
_cell.angle_beta   90.00
_cell.angle_gamma   90.00
#
_symmetry.space_group_name_H-M   'P 1'
#
loop_
_entity.id
_entity.type
_entity.pdbx_description
1 polymer ?
#
loop_
_entity_poly.entity_id
_entity_poly.type
_entity_poly.pdbx_seq_one_letter_code
_entity_poly.pdbx_strand_id
1 'polypeptide(L)'
;MNVLEMTDIEVYKLGIKELTEKIGPLYTEQFLKQCKPREYDYTAERHKLQGNTPDIPTMVKQIQQASAAQEKEEHIKNERISAWRAGRLELTGIEIYELALKILADRLDAYGLATFIMYHFKQSSSNKHINLFQQSLREDNADATHTEQESKVEPQD
;
A
#
# COMPACT_ATOMS: atom_id res chain seq x y z
N MET A 1 -0.83 -10.80 -14.65
CA MET A 1 -1.33 -11.57 -13.49
C MET A 1 -2.82 -11.28 -13.38
N ASN A 2 -3.68 -12.30 -13.30
CA ASN A 2 -5.13 -12.07 -13.24
C ASN A 2 -5.59 -12.06 -11.78
N VAL A 3 -5.73 -10.86 -11.20
CA VAL A 3 -6.15 -10.68 -9.80
C VAL A 3 -7.55 -11.24 -9.55
N LEU A 4 -8.40 -11.33 -10.60
CA LEU A 4 -9.76 -11.86 -10.52
C LEU A 4 -9.81 -13.38 -10.28
N GLU A 5 -8.73 -14.10 -10.60
CA GLU A 5 -8.64 -15.55 -10.39
C GLU A 5 -8.03 -15.91 -9.03
N MET A 6 -7.48 -14.92 -8.31
CA MET A 6 -6.86 -15.11 -7.01
C MET A 6 -7.92 -15.05 -5.90
N THR A 7 -7.71 -15.85 -4.87
CA THR A 7 -8.48 -15.77 -3.63
C THR A 7 -8.13 -14.50 -2.85
N ASP A 8 -9.04 -14.02 -2.00
CA ASP A 8 -8.80 -12.83 -1.15
C ASP A 8 -7.49 -12.93 -0.34
N ILE A 9 -7.13 -14.13 0.14
CA ILE A 9 -5.90 -14.36 0.90
C ILE A 9 -4.65 -14.29 0.02
N GLU A 10 -4.70 -14.77 -1.21
CA GLU A 10 -3.59 -14.67 -2.16
C GLU A 10 -3.35 -13.22 -2.57
N VAL A 11 -4.42 -12.46 -2.83
CA VAL A 11 -4.34 -11.01 -3.08
C VAL A 11 -3.73 -10.28 -1.88
N TYR A 12 -4.16 -10.63 -0.67
CA TYR A 12 -3.60 -10.06 0.55
C TYR A 12 -2.11 -10.38 0.72
N LYS A 13 -1.71 -11.65 0.59
CA LYS A 13 -0.30 -12.06 0.69
C LYS A 13 0.56 -11.38 -0.37
N LEU A 14 0.08 -11.29 -1.62
CA LEU A 14 0.78 -10.62 -2.70
C LEU A 14 0.98 -9.12 -2.39
N GLY A 15 -0.04 -8.44 -1.87
CA GLY A 15 0.08 -7.05 -1.47
C GLY A 15 1.08 -6.82 -0.34
N ILE A 16 1.10 -7.69 0.68
CA ILE A 16 2.08 -7.64 1.77
C ILE A 16 3.50 -7.82 1.26
N LYS A 17 3.69 -8.78 0.35
CA LYS A 17 4.98 -9.04 -0.28
C LYS A 17 5.48 -7.82 -1.06
N GLU A 18 4.63 -7.26 -1.92
CA GLU A 18 4.99 -6.07 -2.71
C GLU A 18 5.36 -4.88 -1.82
N LEU A 19 4.58 -4.62 -0.75
CA LEU A 19 4.91 -3.55 0.19
C LEU A 19 6.25 -3.81 0.88
N THR A 20 6.47 -5.03 1.36
CA THR A 20 7.72 -5.38 2.05
C THR A 20 8.93 -5.24 1.13
N GLU A 21 8.82 -5.62 -0.13
CA GLU A 21 9.89 -5.48 -1.12
C GLU A 21 10.18 -4.00 -1.46
N LYS A 22 9.13 -3.17 -1.57
CA LYS A 22 9.27 -1.78 -2.05
C LYS A 22 9.59 -0.77 -0.97
N ILE A 23 9.04 -0.96 0.24
CA ILE A 23 9.17 -0.03 1.36
C ILE A 23 9.71 -0.70 2.63
N GLY A 24 10.04 -1.99 2.58
CA GLY A 24 10.61 -2.68 3.71
C GLY A 24 9.56 -3.08 4.78
N PRO A 25 9.92 -4.01 5.67
CA PRO A 25 8.99 -4.55 6.65
C PRO A 25 8.54 -3.51 7.68
N LEU A 26 9.42 -2.57 8.05
CA LEU A 26 9.13 -1.54 9.05
C LEU A 26 7.98 -0.61 8.60
N TYR A 27 8.08 -0.02 7.40
CA TYR A 27 7.02 0.87 6.92
C TYR A 27 5.78 0.10 6.47
N THR A 28 5.92 -1.14 6.02
CA THR A 28 4.78 -2.03 5.76
C THR A 28 3.97 -2.24 7.03
N GLU A 29 4.62 -2.54 8.16
CA GLU A 29 3.91 -2.69 9.44
C GLU A 29 3.23 -1.39 9.88
N GLN A 30 3.90 -0.24 9.70
CA GLN A 30 3.30 1.06 10.01
C GLN A 30 2.07 1.36 9.14
N PHE A 31 2.11 1.04 7.85
CA PHE A 31 0.97 1.16 6.96
C PHE A 31 -0.21 0.31 7.44
N LEU A 32 0.02 -0.98 7.74
CA LEU A 32 -1.05 -1.88 8.19
C LEU A 32 -1.67 -1.41 9.51
N LYS A 33 -0.87 -0.87 10.44
CA LYS A 33 -1.38 -0.29 11.69
C LYS A 33 -2.26 0.95 11.46
N GLN A 34 -1.99 1.72 10.41
CA GLN A 34 -2.76 2.91 10.03
C GLN A 34 -3.96 2.58 9.14
N CYS A 35 -3.90 1.50 8.37
CA CYS A 35 -4.95 1.02 7.49
C CYS A 35 -6.09 0.41 8.31
N LYS A 36 -6.91 1.27 8.90
CA LYS A 36 -8.06 0.89 9.71
C LYS A 36 -9.36 1.38 9.05
N PRO A 37 -10.48 0.67 9.26
CA PRO A 37 -11.77 1.19 8.86
C PRO A 37 -12.00 2.54 9.55
N ARG A 38 -12.30 3.58 8.77
CA ARG A 38 -12.68 4.87 9.33
C ARG A 38 -14.12 4.81 9.82
N GLU A 39 -14.40 5.45 10.96
CA GLU A 39 -15.76 5.73 11.46
C GLU A 39 -16.39 6.93 10.72
N TYR A 40 -16.24 7.00 9.40
CA TYR A 40 -16.68 8.16 8.63
C TYR A 40 -18.17 8.03 8.25
N ASP A 41 -19.01 8.88 8.81
CA ASP A 41 -20.41 9.00 8.40
C ASP A 41 -20.54 9.85 7.14
N TYR A 42 -20.46 9.20 5.98
CA TYR A 42 -20.62 9.81 4.66
C TYR A 42 -21.96 10.54 4.48
N THR A 43 -22.97 10.20 5.26
CA THR A 43 -24.32 10.78 5.17
C THR A 43 -24.33 12.25 5.59
N ALA A 44 -23.60 12.60 6.66
CA ALA A 44 -23.55 13.95 7.20
C ALA A 44 -22.84 14.95 6.27
N GLU A 45 -21.84 14.50 5.53
CA GLU A 45 -21.01 15.36 4.68
C GLU A 45 -21.64 15.64 3.32
N ARG A 46 -22.39 14.68 2.76
CA ARG A 46 -23.15 14.88 1.52
C ARG A 46 -24.14 16.04 1.60
N HIS A 47 -24.73 16.26 2.77
CA HIS A 47 -25.69 17.34 3.00
C HIS A 47 -25.06 18.74 2.95
N LYS A 48 -23.75 18.88 3.21
CA LYS A 48 -23.04 20.17 3.15
C LYS A 48 -22.76 20.65 1.72
N LEU A 49 -22.65 19.71 0.78
CA LEU A 49 -22.32 20.00 -0.62
C LEU A 49 -23.50 20.56 -1.44
N GLN A 50 -24.74 20.38 -0.99
CA GLN A 50 -25.92 20.77 -1.78
C GLN A 50 -26.27 22.27 -1.68
N GLY A 51 -25.69 23.03 -0.76
CA GLY A 51 -26.07 24.43 -0.50
C GLY A 51 -25.28 25.50 -1.28
N ASN A 52 -24.07 25.19 -1.78
CA ASN A 52 -23.10 26.19 -2.25
C ASN A 52 -22.41 25.77 -3.56
N THR A 53 -23.17 25.46 -4.61
CA THR A 53 -22.61 25.06 -5.91
C THR A 53 -22.22 26.32 -6.73
N PRO A 54 -20.91 26.59 -6.99
CA PRO A 54 -20.48 27.77 -7.74
C PRO A 54 -20.92 27.71 -9.22
N ASP A 55 -20.87 28.85 -9.93
CA ASP A 55 -21.11 28.89 -11.38
C ASP A 55 -20.00 28.14 -12.16
N ILE A 56 -20.32 27.68 -13.37
CA ILE A 56 -19.39 26.86 -14.18
C ILE A 56 -18.03 27.55 -14.42
N PRO A 57 -17.94 28.83 -14.82
CA PRO A 57 -16.66 29.54 -14.92
C PRO A 57 -15.84 29.52 -13.63
N THR A 58 -16.49 29.76 -12.48
CA THR A 58 -15.84 29.69 -11.17
C THR A 58 -15.35 28.28 -10.85
N MET A 59 -16.14 27.24 -11.16
CA MET A 59 -15.74 25.84 -11.01
C MET A 59 -14.50 25.52 -11.86
N VAL A 60 -14.48 25.91 -13.13
CA VAL A 60 -13.35 25.65 -14.04
C VAL A 60 -12.07 26.28 -13.51
N LYS A 61 -12.15 27.53 -13.03
CA LYS A 61 -10.99 28.22 -12.43
C LYS A 61 -10.51 27.51 -11.16
N GLN A 62 -11.42 27.07 -10.30
CA GLN A 62 -11.09 26.31 -9.09
C GLN A 62 -10.44 24.96 -9.43
N ILE A 63 -10.93 24.26 -10.45
CA ILE A 63 -10.34 22.99 -10.93
C ILE A 63 -8.92 23.24 -11.43
N GLN A 64 -8.69 24.26 -12.26
CA GLN A 64 -7.36 24.57 -12.77
C GLN A 64 -6.37 24.93 -11.65
N GLN A 65 -6.81 25.72 -10.67
CA GLN A 65 -5.99 26.05 -9.51
C GLN A 65 -5.68 24.82 -8.65
N ALA A 66 -6.65 23.93 -8.46
CA ALA A 66 -6.46 22.67 -7.76
C ALA A 66 -5.48 21.75 -8.49
N SER A 67 -5.56 21.64 -9.82
CA SER A 67 -4.61 20.85 -10.61
C SER A 67 -3.18 21.36 -10.49
N ALA A 68 -2.96 22.68 -10.61
CA ALA A 68 -1.62 23.26 -10.46
C ALA A 68 -1.05 23.11 -9.03
N ALA A 69 -1.91 23.15 -8.01
CA ALA A 69 -1.50 22.88 -6.63
C ALA A 69 -1.13 21.40 -6.44
N GLN A 70 -1.93 20.50 -7.02
CA GLN A 70 -1.70 19.05 -6.98
C GLN A 70 -0.38 18.66 -7.65
N GLU A 71 -0.05 19.23 -8.82
CA GLU A 71 1.23 18.98 -9.49
C GLU A 71 2.43 19.36 -8.63
N LYS A 72 2.35 20.52 -7.94
CA LYS A 72 3.40 20.97 -7.02
C LYS A 72 3.53 20.05 -5.81
N GLU A 73 2.41 19.63 -5.24
CA GLU A 73 2.39 18.70 -4.11
C GLU A 73 2.98 17.34 -4.51
N GLU A 74 2.60 16.82 -5.68
CA GLU A 74 3.14 15.56 -6.20
C GLU A 74 4.65 15.65 -6.47
N HIS A 75 5.14 16.78 -6.97
CA HIS A 75 6.57 17.00 -7.13
C HIS A 75 7.31 16.92 -5.79
N ILE A 76 6.84 17.63 -4.75
CA ILE A 76 7.43 17.61 -3.41
C ILE A 76 7.41 16.18 -2.82
N LYS A 77 6.29 15.46 -2.98
CA LYS A 77 6.18 14.06 -2.54
C LYS A 77 7.22 13.18 -3.22
N ASN A 78 7.38 13.30 -4.54
CA ASN A 78 8.36 12.53 -5.30
C ASN A 78 9.81 12.83 -4.90
N GLU A 79 10.14 14.09 -4.62
CA GLU A 79 11.46 14.47 -4.09
C GLU A 79 11.71 13.84 -2.72
N ARG A 80 10.71 13.87 -1.82
CA ARG A 80 10.80 13.27 -0.49
C ARG A 80 10.96 11.75 -0.55
N ILE A 81 10.19 11.06 -1.40
CA ILE A 81 10.36 9.62 -1.66
C ILE A 81 11.77 9.32 -2.18
N SER A 82 12.29 10.15 -3.08
CA SER A 82 13.64 9.97 -3.63
C SER A 82 14.73 10.18 -2.58
N ALA A 83 14.59 11.19 -1.72
CA ALA A 83 15.50 11.42 -0.60
C ALA A 83 15.46 10.28 0.42
N TRP A 84 14.26 9.76 0.72
CA TRP A 84 14.08 8.58 1.55
C TRP A 84 14.78 7.34 0.99
N ARG A 85 14.58 7.03 -0.31
CA ARG A 85 15.28 5.90 -0.97
C ARG A 85 16.80 6.03 -0.95
N ALA A 86 17.30 7.27 -0.91
CA ALA A 86 18.72 7.56 -0.76
C ALA A 86 19.21 7.55 0.71
N GLY A 87 18.36 7.17 1.67
CA GLY A 87 18.68 7.13 3.10
C GLY A 87 18.86 8.51 3.75
N ARG A 88 18.36 9.58 3.12
CA ARG A 88 18.58 10.96 3.59
C ARG A 88 17.51 11.48 4.55
N LEU A 89 16.34 10.84 4.59
CA LEU A 89 15.25 11.19 5.49
C LEU A 89 14.34 9.99 5.75
N GLU A 90 13.51 10.12 6.78
CA GLU A 90 12.40 9.21 7.09
C GLU A 90 11.08 9.73 6.51
N LEU A 91 10.22 8.82 6.03
CA LEU A 91 8.88 9.17 5.60
C LEU A 91 7.96 9.41 6.81
N THR A 92 7.07 10.39 6.68
CA THR A 92 6.00 10.59 7.66
C THR A 92 4.91 9.53 7.53
N GLY A 93 4.06 9.38 8.56
CA GLY A 93 2.97 8.40 8.54
C GLY A 93 2.04 8.54 7.33
N ILE A 94 1.69 9.77 6.95
CA ILE A 94 0.82 10.03 5.78
C ILE A 94 1.52 9.67 4.48
N GLU A 95 2.83 9.92 4.36
CA GLU A 95 3.60 9.58 3.16
C GLU A 95 3.78 8.08 3.01
N ILE A 96 4.00 7.36 4.11
CA ILE A 96 3.99 5.89 4.13
C ILE A 96 2.64 5.38 3.64
N TYR A 97 1.54 5.96 4.14
CA TYR A 97 0.20 5.55 3.79
C TYR A 97 -0.11 5.76 2.30
N GLU A 98 0.16 6.95 1.77
CA GLU A 98 -0.06 7.29 0.37
C GLU A 98 0.83 6.46 -0.58
N LEU A 99 2.11 6.31 -0.23
CA LEU A 99 3.04 5.51 -1.03
C LEU A 99 2.63 4.04 -1.07
N ALA A 100 2.24 3.46 0.06
CA ALA A 100 1.76 2.09 0.14
C ALA A 100 0.48 1.87 -0.70
N LEU A 101 -0.48 2.79 -0.65
CA LEU A 101 -1.67 2.73 -1.50
C LEU A 101 -1.32 2.79 -2.99
N LYS A 102 -0.38 3.66 -3.38
CA LYS A 102 0.07 3.75 -4.77
C LYS A 102 0.73 2.45 -5.24
N ILE A 103 1.63 1.88 -4.43
CA ILE A 103 2.28 0.60 -4.71
C ILE A 103 1.25 -0.52 -4.89
N LEU A 104 0.28 -0.61 -3.98
CA LEU A 104 -0.76 -1.63 -4.07
C LEU A 104 -1.65 -1.43 -5.30
N ALA A 105 -2.04 -0.20 -5.61
CA ALA A 105 -2.85 0.10 -6.80
C ALA A 105 -2.12 -0.25 -8.10
N ASP A 106 -0.84 0.12 -8.20
CA ASP A 106 0.01 -0.19 -9.36
C ASP A 106 0.20 -1.69 -9.54
N ARG A 107 0.27 -2.45 -8.44
CA ARG A 107 0.50 -3.91 -8.46
C ARG A 107 -0.77 -4.73 -8.65
N LEU A 108 -1.83 -4.36 -7.96
CA LEU A 108 -3.04 -5.18 -7.78
C LEU A 108 -4.25 -4.64 -8.54
N ASP A 109 -4.14 -3.50 -9.22
CA ASP A 109 -5.27 -2.74 -9.74
C ASP A 109 -6.27 -2.26 -8.67
N ALA A 110 -7.31 -1.54 -9.09
CA ALA A 110 -8.31 -0.98 -8.19
C ALA A 110 -9.15 -2.07 -7.49
N TYR A 111 -9.46 -3.17 -8.17
CA TYR A 111 -10.20 -4.29 -7.60
C TYR A 111 -9.33 -5.03 -6.58
N GLY A 112 -8.09 -5.36 -6.92
CA GLY A 112 -7.20 -6.04 -5.99
C GLY A 112 -6.85 -5.20 -4.77
N LEU A 113 -6.69 -3.89 -4.92
CA LEU A 113 -6.55 -2.97 -3.79
C LEU A 113 -7.75 -3.03 -2.86
N ALA A 114 -8.98 -3.00 -3.40
CA ALA A 114 -10.19 -3.09 -2.60
C ALA A 114 -10.27 -4.43 -1.85
N THR A 115 -9.97 -5.54 -2.52
CA THR A 115 -9.92 -6.88 -1.93
C THR A 115 -8.88 -6.96 -0.81
N PHE A 116 -7.68 -6.41 -1.02
CA PHE A 116 -6.63 -6.31 -0.01
C PHE A 116 -7.12 -5.58 1.24
N ILE A 117 -7.70 -4.39 1.09
CA ILE A 117 -8.18 -3.56 2.21
C ILE A 117 -9.33 -4.26 2.95
N MET A 118 -10.30 -4.82 2.22
CA MET A 118 -11.42 -5.54 2.82
C MET A 118 -10.95 -6.77 3.62
N TYR A 119 -10.02 -7.54 3.07
CA TYR A 119 -9.45 -8.68 3.78
C TYR A 119 -8.67 -8.23 5.02
N HIS A 120 -7.86 -7.17 4.90
CA HIS A 120 -7.15 -6.59 6.03
C HIS A 120 -8.11 -6.21 7.17
N PHE A 121 -9.21 -5.54 6.85
CA PHE A 121 -10.21 -5.12 7.85
C PHE A 121 -10.89 -6.30 8.53
N LYS A 122 -11.29 -7.34 7.76
CA LYS A 122 -11.84 -8.59 8.33
C LYS A 122 -10.89 -9.23 9.34
N GLN A 123 -9.58 -9.22 9.06
CA GLN A 123 -8.56 -9.78 9.96
C GLN A 123 -8.28 -8.89 11.17
N SER A 124 -8.35 -7.57 11.00
CA SER A 124 -8.18 -6.60 12.08
C SER A 124 -9.32 -6.65 13.09
N SER A 125 -10.57 -6.85 12.66
CA SER A 125 -11.70 -7.12 13.56
C SER A 125 -11.57 -8.41 14.35
N SER A 126 -10.72 -9.34 13.90
CA SER A 126 -10.46 -10.64 14.54
C SER A 126 -9.16 -10.69 15.36
N ASN A 127 -8.40 -9.58 15.49
CA ASN A 127 -7.06 -9.53 16.09
C ASN A 127 -6.00 -10.48 15.45
N LYS A 128 -6.20 -10.93 14.20
CA LYS A 128 -5.35 -11.94 13.53
C LYS A 128 -4.30 -11.36 12.56
N HIS A 129 -4.30 -10.04 12.32
CA HIS A 129 -3.48 -9.41 11.27
C HIS A 129 -1.94 -9.48 11.51
N ILE A 130 -1.49 -9.42 12.77
CA ILE A 130 -0.04 -9.51 13.12
C ILE A 130 0.52 -10.90 12.75
N ASN A 131 -0.29 -11.95 12.93
CA ASN A 131 0.14 -13.33 12.68
C ASN A 131 0.33 -13.59 11.18
N LEU A 132 -0.56 -13.04 10.32
CA LEU A 132 -0.47 -13.22 8.87
C LEU A 132 0.69 -12.42 8.24
N PHE A 133 0.96 -11.21 8.73
CA PHE A 133 2.15 -10.45 8.30
C PHE A 133 3.43 -11.23 8.64
N GLN A 134 3.57 -11.70 9.89
CA GLN A 134 4.72 -12.51 10.27
C GLN A 134 4.81 -13.85 9.55
N GLN A 135 3.68 -14.47 9.23
CA GLN A 135 3.65 -15.69 8.43
C GLN A 135 4.16 -15.45 7.01
N SER A 136 3.73 -14.36 6.35
CA SER A 136 4.23 -14.03 5.00
C SER A 136 5.74 -13.82 4.96
N LEU A 137 6.29 -13.13 5.97
CA LEU A 137 7.74 -12.94 6.10
C LEU A 137 8.49 -14.27 6.29
N ARG A 138 7.88 -15.27 6.94
CA ARG A 138 8.49 -16.59 7.16
C ARG A 138 8.44 -17.47 5.91
N GLU A 139 7.34 -17.42 5.17
CA GLU A 139 7.17 -18.19 3.92
C GLU A 139 8.21 -17.76 2.86
N ASP A 140 8.52 -16.46 2.72
CA ASP A 140 9.57 -16.00 1.79
C ASP A 140 11.00 -16.41 2.24
N ASN A 141 11.25 -16.54 3.55
CA ASN A 141 12.58 -16.99 4.06
C ASN A 141 12.81 -18.50 3.91
N ALA A 142 11.75 -19.30 3.83
CA ALA A 142 11.84 -20.74 3.62
C ALA A 142 12.24 -21.09 2.17
N ASP A 143 11.94 -20.23 1.21
CA ASP A 143 12.30 -20.42 -0.20
C ASP A 143 13.78 -20.10 -0.48
N ALA A 144 14.38 -19.22 0.32
CA ALA A 144 15.79 -18.84 0.22
C ALA A 144 16.77 -19.90 0.77
N THR A 145 16.31 -20.89 1.54
CA THR A 145 17.18 -21.87 2.23
C THR A 145 17.47 -23.15 1.45
N HIS A 146 16.93 -23.31 0.23
CA HIS A 146 17.11 -24.54 -0.56
C HIS A 146 18.23 -24.51 -1.63
N THR A 147 19.06 -23.46 -1.72
CA THR A 147 20.09 -23.33 -2.78
C THR A 147 21.55 -23.49 -2.32
N GLU A 148 21.82 -24.00 -1.12
CA GLU A 148 23.20 -24.29 -0.66
C GLU A 148 23.41 -25.73 -0.18
N GLN A 149 22.98 -26.73 -0.94
CA GLN A 149 23.48 -28.09 -0.78
C GLN A 149 23.51 -28.84 -2.11
N GLU A 150 24.38 -28.45 -3.04
CA GLU A 150 24.87 -29.37 -4.08
C GLU A 150 26.14 -28.84 -4.76
N SER A 151 27.29 -28.99 -4.10
CA SER A 151 28.55 -29.28 -4.81
C SER A 151 29.61 -29.76 -3.83
N LYS A 152 29.74 -31.08 -3.68
CA LYS A 152 31.00 -31.67 -3.25
C LYS A 152 31.26 -32.88 -4.15
N VAL A 153 31.95 -32.61 -5.24
CA VAL A 153 32.48 -33.59 -6.19
C VAL A 153 33.90 -33.97 -5.74
N GLU A 154 34.10 -35.28 -5.56
CA GLU A 154 35.33 -36.10 -5.66
C GLU A 154 36.48 -35.99 -4.64
N PRO A 155 37.41 -37.01 -4.59
CA PRO A 155 37.45 -38.28 -5.34
C PRO A 155 37.57 -39.54 -4.45
N GLN A 156 37.29 -40.71 -5.03
CA GLN A 156 37.75 -42.01 -4.51
C GLN A 156 39.01 -42.44 -5.25
N ASP A 157 40.04 -42.83 -4.49
CA ASP A 157 41.21 -43.58 -4.95
C ASP A 157 40.85 -45.01 -5.40
#